data_AF-A0A4Y3WJK2-F1
#
_entry.id   AF-A0A4Y3WJK2-F1
#
_cell.length_a   1.000
_cell.length_b   1.000
_cell.length_c   1.000
_cell.angle_alpha   90.00
_cell.angle_beta   90.00
_cell.angle_gamma   90.00
#
_symmetry.space_group_name_H-M   'P 1'
#
loop_
_entity.id
_entity.type
_entity.pdbx_description
1 polymer ?
#
loop_
_entity_poly.entity_id
_entity_poly.type
_entity_poly.pdbx_seq_one_letter_code
_entity_poly.pdbx_strand_id
1 'polypeptide(L)' 'MAGVPGLVAKDGAEGTFAAALPEGSAVAVKVLDGGMRPLPVVVADALRVLGAAVPDDVGRRAVLGGGEPVGEIRPVRG' A
#
# COMPACT_ATOMS: atom_id res chain seq x y z
N MET A 1 -32.41 -0.40 -5.98
CA MET A 1 -31.03 -0.91 -6.05
C MET A 1 -30.80 -1.72 -4.78
N ALA A 2 -30.68 -3.05 -4.89
CA ALA A 2 -30.40 -3.91 -3.75
C ALA A 2 -28.87 -3.97 -3.55
N GLY A 3 -28.41 -3.73 -2.33
CA GLY A 3 -26.99 -3.82 -1.95
C GLY A 3 -26.80 -4.87 -0.87
N VAL A 4 -25.56 -5.36 -0.71
CA VAL A 4 -25.18 -6.27 0.37
C VAL A 4 -24.79 -5.41 1.58
N PRO A 5 -25.53 -5.46 2.71
CA PRO A 5 -25.18 -4.69 3.90
C PRO A 5 -23.77 -5.03 4.39
N GLY A 6 -22.93 -4.01 4.60
CA GLY A 6 -21.55 -4.18 5.06
C GLY A 6 -20.52 -4.51 3.97
N LEU A 7 -20.92 -4.62 2.70
CA LEU A 7 -19.99 -4.86 1.61
C LEU A 7 -19.13 -3.62 1.31
N VAL A 8 -17.82 -3.79 1.44
CA VAL A 8 -16.83 -2.90 0.84
C VAL A 8 -16.18 -3.66 -0.32
N ALA A 9 -16.45 -3.22 -1.55
CA ALA A 9 -15.90 -3.84 -2.75
C ALA A 9 -15.27 -2.78 -3.65
N LYS A 10 -14.17 -3.16 -4.31
CA LYS A 10 -13.57 -2.38 -5.40
C LYS A 10 -13.50 -3.24 -6.64
N ASP A 11 -14.26 -2.85 -7.66
CA ASP A 11 -14.22 -3.49 -8.98
C ASP A 11 -13.05 -2.95 -9.84
N GLY A 12 -12.51 -3.77 -10.75
CA GLY A 12 -11.42 -3.42 -11.69
C GLY A 12 -10.05 -3.16 -11.05
N ALA A 13 -9.66 -3.95 -10.05
CA ALA A 13 -8.64 -3.57 -9.08
C ALA A 13 -7.17 -3.82 -9.52
N GLU A 14 -6.56 -2.85 -10.21
CA GLU A 14 -5.09 -2.68 -10.25
C GLU A 14 -4.60 -1.80 -9.08
N GLY A 15 -3.38 -1.99 -8.59
CA GLY A 15 -2.81 -1.11 -7.55
C GLY A 15 -3.54 -1.14 -6.20
N THR A 16 -4.21 -2.25 -5.87
CA THR A 16 -4.86 -2.45 -4.55
C THR A 16 -4.08 -3.43 -3.69
N PHE A 17 -4.13 -3.23 -2.37
CA PHE A 17 -3.63 -4.18 -1.39
C PHE A 17 -4.47 -4.13 -0.12
N ALA A 18 -4.68 -5.27 0.53
CA ALA A 18 -5.28 -5.33 1.85
C ALA A 18 -4.51 -6.32 2.72
N ALA A 19 -4.34 -5.98 3.99
CA ALA A 19 -3.75 -6.85 5.00
C ALA A 19 -4.44 -6.65 6.35
N ALA A 20 -4.41 -7.70 7.17
CA ALA A 20 -4.90 -7.70 8.53
C ALA A 20 -3.85 -8.33 9.45
N LEU A 21 -3.78 -7.82 10.67
CA LEU A 21 -2.92 -8.34 11.73
C LEU A 21 -3.73 -9.21 12.71
N PRO A 22 -3.09 -10.10 13.50
CA PRO A 22 -3.79 -11.05 14.37
C PRO A 22 -4.70 -10.42 15.43
N GLU A 23 -4.38 -9.22 15.89
CA GLU A 23 -5.19 -8.45 16.86
C GLU A 23 -6.41 -7.75 16.23
N GLY A 24 -6.62 -7.93 14.92
CA GLY A 24 -7.81 -7.47 14.21
C GLY A 24 -7.68 -6.09 13.55
N SER A 25 -6.52 -5.43 13.67
CA SER A 25 -6.26 -4.22 12.89
C SER A 25 -6.03 -4.57 11.41
N ALA A 26 -6.40 -3.66 10.50
CA ALA A 26 -6.30 -3.90 9.07
C ALA A 26 -6.02 -2.62 8.29
N VAL A 27 -5.43 -2.77 7.11
CA VAL A 27 -5.22 -1.72 6.13
C VAL A 27 -5.77 -2.16 4.78
N ALA A 28 -6.43 -1.25 4.08
CA ALA A 28 -6.76 -1.38 2.67
C ALA A 28 -6.24 -0.14 1.91
N VAL A 29 -5.46 -0.37 0.86
CA VAL A 29 -4.82 0.67 0.05
C VAL A 29 -5.30 0.54 -1.39
N LYS A 30 -5.58 1.69 -2.02
CA LYS A 30 -5.77 1.83 -3.47
C LYS A 30 -4.88 2.95 -3.98
N VAL A 31 -4.06 2.65 -4.96
CA VAL A 31 -3.36 3.67 -5.74
C VAL A 31 -4.29 4.14 -6.86
N LEU A 32 -4.55 5.46 -6.91
CA LEU A 32 -5.59 6.04 -7.77
C LEU A 32 -5.31 5.85 -9.26
N ASP A 33 -4.05 5.93 -9.68
CA ASP A 33 -3.62 5.71 -11.06
C ASP A 33 -3.41 4.22 -11.40
N GLY A 34 -3.74 3.31 -10.47
CA GLY A 34 -3.51 1.87 -10.63
C GLY A 34 -2.05 1.44 -10.47
N GLY A 35 -1.12 2.39 -10.25
CA GLY A 35 0.30 2.13 -10.23
C GLY A 35 0.75 1.24 -9.07
N MET A 36 1.54 0.21 -9.37
CA MET A 36 2.15 -0.65 -8.34
C MET A 36 3.38 -0.03 -7.67
N ARG A 37 3.93 1.05 -8.23
CA ARG A 37 5.18 1.69 -7.76
C ARG A 37 5.12 2.15 -6.29
N PRO A 38 4.10 2.91 -5.84
CA PRO A 38 4.04 3.35 -4.45
C PRO A 38 3.50 2.28 -3.48
N LEU A 39 2.85 1.23 -3.99
CA LEU A 39 2.08 0.29 -3.17
C LEU A 39 2.93 -0.35 -2.04
N PRO A 40 4.14 -0.88 -2.29
CA PRO A 40 4.95 -1.48 -1.23
C PRO A 40 5.41 -0.46 -0.18
N VAL A 41 5.64 0.79 -0.59
CA VAL A 41 6.06 1.88 0.31
C VAL A 41 4.92 2.23 1.27
N VAL A 42 3.71 2.44 0.71
CA VAL A 42 2.52 2.81 1.47
C VAL A 42 2.08 1.67 2.40
N VAL A 43 2.08 0.43 1.93
CA VAL A 43 1.71 -0.74 2.73
C VAL A 43 2.69 -0.94 3.90
N ALA A 44 4.00 -0.83 3.64
CA ALA A 44 4.99 -0.98 4.69
C ALA A 44 4.88 0.12 5.76
N ASP A 45 4.68 1.38 5.38
CA ASP A 45 4.45 2.46 6.35
C ASP A 45 3.15 2.25 7.14
N ALA A 46 2.05 1.89 6.47
CA ALA A 46 0.77 1.65 7.13
C ALA A 46 0.84 0.50 8.13
N LEU A 47 1.53 -0.60 7.81
CA LEU A 47 1.74 -1.71 8.74
C LEU A 47 2.58 -1.29 9.95
N ARG A 48 3.60 -0.44 9.77
CA ARG A 48 4.36 0.13 10.91
C ARG A 48 3.47 1.02 11.78
N VAL A 49 2.56 1.80 11.18
CA VAL A 49 1.57 2.60 11.92
C VAL A 49 0.63 1.71 12.73
N LEU A 50 0.26 0.55 12.20
CA LEU A 50 -0.53 -0.46 12.91
C LEU A 50 0.28 -1.25 13.97
N GLY A 51 1.57 -0.97 14.14
CA GLY A 51 2.42 -1.60 15.16
C GLY A 51 3.11 -2.88 14.72
N ALA A 52 3.04 -3.26 13.43
CA ALA A 52 3.77 -4.41 12.92
C ALA A 52 5.29 -4.13 12.82
N ALA A 53 6.10 -5.13 13.18
CA ALA A 53 7.54 -5.11 12.96
C ALA A 53 7.88 -5.39 11.50
N VAL A 54 7.93 -4.33 10.69
CA VAL A 54 8.24 -4.43 9.24
C VAL A 54 9.72 -4.13 9.00
N PRO A 55 10.51 -5.07 8.41
CA PRO A 55 11.92 -4.85 8.08
C PRO A 55 12.16 -3.59 7.26
N ASP A 56 13.33 -2.94 7.43
CA ASP A 56 13.63 -1.64 6.82
C ASP A 56 13.80 -1.66 5.29
N ASP A 57 14.12 -2.82 4.73
CA ASP A 57 14.22 -3.05 3.29
C ASP A 57 12.83 -3.28 2.65
N VAL A 58 11.87 -3.75 3.43
CA VAL A 58 10.48 -3.87 3.02
C VAL A 58 9.86 -2.49 2.81
N GLY A 59 9.39 -2.27 1.58
CA GLY A 59 8.77 -1.02 1.15
C GLY A 59 9.74 0.00 0.55
N ARG A 60 11.06 -0.29 0.44
CA ARG A 60 11.98 0.60 -0.30
C ARG A 60 11.79 0.45 -1.80
N ARG A 61 11.63 1.56 -2.52
CA ARG A 61 11.48 1.56 -3.98
C ARG A 61 12.31 2.67 -4.60
N ALA A 62 13.33 2.29 -5.37
CA ALA A 62 14.11 3.21 -6.18
C ALA A 62 13.27 3.72 -7.36
N VAL A 63 13.48 4.98 -7.71
CA VAL A 63 13.04 5.57 -8.98
C VAL A 63 14.18 5.37 -9.96
N LEU A 64 13.90 4.76 -11.11
CA LEU A 64 14.91 4.47 -12.13
C LEU A 64 14.82 5.45 -13.30
N GLY A 65 15.97 5.89 -13.80
CA GLY A 65 16.13 6.65 -15.03
C GLY A 65 17.17 5.98 -15.91
N GLY A 66 16.78 5.51 -17.10
CA GLY A 66 17.69 4.73 -17.97
C GLY A 66 18.15 3.39 -17.38
N GLY A 67 17.44 2.86 -16.38
CA GLY A 67 17.82 1.64 -15.65
C GLY A 67 18.59 1.90 -14.35
N GLU A 68 19.12 3.10 -14.16
CA GLU A 68 19.91 3.47 -12.98
C GLU A 68 19.06 4.15 -11.91
N PRO A 69 19.35 3.96 -10.60
CA PRO A 69 18.68 4.68 -9.53
C PRO A 69 18.91 6.19 -9.61
N VAL A 70 17.84 6.96 -9.74
CA VAL A 70 17.85 8.44 -9.75
C VAL A 70 17.07 9.06 -8.58
N GLY A 71 16.51 8.24 -7.70
CA GLY A 71 15.78 8.68 -6.52
C GLY A 71 15.09 7.54 -5.78
N GLU A 72 14.21 7.87 -4.85
CA GLU A 72 13.42 6.90 -4.09
C GLU A 72 12.02 7.43 -3.78
N ILE A 73 11.06 6.51 -3.70
CA ILE A 73 9.71 6.80 -3.24
C ILE A 73 9.70 6.72 -1.71
N ARG A 74 9.23 7.78 -1.05
CA ARG A 74 9.11 7.85 0.41
C ARG A 74 7.66 8.12 0.81
N PRO A 75 7.18 7.53 1.92
CA PRO A 75 5.90 7.92 2.48
C PRO A 75 6.02 9.34 3.04
N VAL A 76 4.99 10.14 2.85
CA VAL A 76 4.84 11.45 3.51
C VAL A 76 3.53 11.44 4.30
N ARG A 77 3.54 12.09 5.46
CA ARG A 77 2.35 12.27 6.28
C ARG A 77 1.99 13.76 6.21
N GLY A 78 0.73 14.03 5.91
CA GLY A 78 0.16 15.39 5.95
C GLY A 78 -0.19 15.81 7.37
#